data_AF-A0A4R7YQF6-F1
#
_entry.id   AF-A0A4R7YQF6-F1
#
_cell.length_a   1.000
_cell.length_b   1.000
_cell.length_c   1.000
_cell.angle_alpha   90.00
_cell.angle_beta   90.00
_cell.angle_gamma   90.00
#
_symmetry.space_group_name_H-M   'P 1'
#
loop_
_entity.id
_entity.type
_entity.pdbx_description
1 polymer ?
#
loop_
_entity_poly.entity_id
_entity_poly.type
_entity_poly.pdbx_seq_one_letter_code
_entity_poly.pdbx_strand_id
1 'polypeptide(L)'
;MTKYTVITGDVIQSRKYNKISEILKNNLKEINYPDNMVIPFKISRGDEIQAVFKGNLTFPNLIRQIRYKLNNIDIRFGIGFGEINEEISEINSWSMNGPAFHNARESLKEIEVDNKFKTIFKSDYKIDEAINTLLF
;
A
#
# COMPACT_ATOMS: atom_id res chain seq x y z
N MET A 1 -13.22 -17.50 -5.27
CA MET A 1 -13.36 -16.09 -4.85
C MET A 1 -12.26 -15.26 -5.50
N THR A 2 -12.55 -14.01 -5.85
CA THR A 2 -11.59 -13.10 -6.50
C THR A 2 -10.55 -12.63 -5.48
N LYS A 3 -9.27 -12.70 -5.84
CA LYS A 3 -8.18 -12.19 -5.01
C LYS A 3 -7.85 -10.74 -5.37
N TYR A 4 -7.26 -10.04 -4.42
CA TYR A 4 -6.89 -8.63 -4.51
C TYR A 4 -5.55 -8.39 -3.81
N THR A 5 -4.86 -7.36 -4.28
CA THR A 5 -3.71 -6.77 -3.60
C THR A 5 -4.13 -5.41 -3.04
N VAL A 6 -3.93 -5.21 -1.74
CA VAL A 6 -4.10 -3.92 -1.06
C VAL A 6 -2.72 -3.39 -0.73
N ILE A 7 -2.46 -2.13 -1.06
CA ILE A 7 -1.25 -1.42 -0.64
C ILE A 7 -1.68 -0.28 0.26
N THR A 8 -1.17 -0.27 1.49
CA THR A 8 -1.33 0.84 2.42
C THR A 8 0.05 1.41 2.73
N GLY A 9 0.19 2.73 2.63
CA GLY A 9 1.41 3.44 2.98
C GLY A 9 1.19 4.43 4.11
N ASP A 10 2.22 4.62 4.92
CA ASP A 10 2.23 5.57 6.04
C ASP A 10 3.54 6.38 6.05
N VAL A 11 3.42 7.70 6.14
CA VAL A 11 4.58 8.61 6.13
C VAL A 11 5.18 8.73 7.52
N ILE A 12 6.45 8.35 7.63
CA ILE A 12 7.20 8.44 8.88
C ILE A 12 7.41 9.90 9.25
N GLN A 13 7.05 10.26 10.48
CA GLN A 13 7.19 11.62 11.03
C GLN A 13 6.54 12.68 10.14
N SER A 14 5.38 12.37 9.57
CA SER A 14 4.58 13.21 8.67
C SER A 14 4.41 14.66 9.14
N ARG A 15 4.32 14.90 10.45
CA ARG A 15 4.23 16.23 11.09
C ARG A 15 5.38 17.18 10.78
N LYS A 16 6.53 16.68 10.30
CA LYS A 16 7.66 17.50 9.87
C LYS A 16 7.44 18.19 8.52
N TYR A 17 6.53 17.65 7.70
CA TYR A 17 6.27 18.14 6.36
C TYR A 17 5.06 19.07 6.38
N ASN A 18 5.23 20.29 5.89
CA ASN A 18 4.10 21.18 5.68
C ASN A 18 3.28 20.68 4.47
N LYS A 19 1.96 20.59 4.63
CA LYS A 19 1.02 20.15 3.58
C LYS A 19 1.34 18.77 2.95
N ILE A 20 1.72 17.79 3.76
CA ILE A 20 2.05 16.43 3.30
C ILE A 20 0.99 15.81 2.38
N SER A 21 -0.29 16.02 2.67
CA SER A 21 -1.40 15.53 1.85
C SER A 21 -1.39 16.08 0.42
N GLU A 22 -1.01 17.35 0.24
CA GLU A 22 -0.88 17.98 -1.07
C GLU A 22 0.32 17.42 -1.83
N ILE A 23 1.45 17.23 -1.13
CA ILE A 23 2.66 16.62 -1.71
C ILE A 23 2.36 15.20 -2.21
N LEU A 24 1.73 14.37 -1.37
CA LEU A 24 1.31 13.02 -1.75
C LEU A 24 0.36 13.05 -2.94
N LYS A 25 -0.68 13.90 -2.90
CA LYS A 25 -1.67 14.01 -3.98
C LYS A 25 -1.04 14.41 -5.32
N ASN A 26 -0.09 15.35 -5.32
CA ASN A 26 0.54 15.81 -6.56
C ASN A 26 1.47 14.74 -7.14
N ASN A 27 2.30 14.09 -6.32
CA ASN A 27 3.20 13.04 -6.79
C ASN A 27 2.45 11.78 -7.25
N LEU A 28 1.37 11.40 -6.56
CA LEU A 28 0.58 10.20 -6.88
C LEU A 28 -0.24 10.34 -8.17
N LYS A 29 -0.47 11.56 -8.67
CA LYS A 29 -1.10 11.81 -9.99
C LYS A 29 -0.19 11.46 -11.15
N GLU A 30 1.13 11.49 -10.96
CA GLU A 30 2.12 11.19 -12.00
C GLU A 30 2.54 9.72 -12.04
N ILE A 31 1.89 8.87 -11.25
CA ILE A 31 2.12 7.44 -11.19
C ILE A 31 1.43 6.78 -12.38
N ASN A 32 2.16 5.86 -13.02
CA ASN A 32 1.60 5.03 -14.07
C ASN A 32 1.00 3.78 -13.41
N TYR A 33 -0.31 3.80 -13.18
CA TYR A 33 -1.01 2.71 -12.52
C TYR A 33 -1.18 1.51 -13.46
N PRO A 34 -1.05 0.27 -12.95
CA PRO A 34 -1.32 -0.92 -13.74
C PRO A 34 -2.82 -1.07 -14.04
N ASP A 35 -3.15 -1.71 -15.17
CA ASP A 35 -4.52 -1.86 -15.68
C ASP A 35 -5.48 -2.59 -14.73
N ASN A 36 -4.95 -3.41 -13.82
CA ASN A 36 -5.73 -4.12 -12.82
C ASN A 36 -6.03 -3.28 -11.57
N MET A 37 -5.73 -1.98 -11.58
CA MET A 37 -6.14 -1.05 -10.53
C MET A 37 -7.66 -0.97 -10.44
N VAL A 38 -8.17 -1.14 -9.23
CA VAL A 38 -9.59 -1.01 -8.93
C VAL A 38 -9.86 0.29 -8.18
N ILE A 39 -9.00 0.63 -7.21
CA ILE A 39 -9.07 1.90 -6.48
C ILE A 39 -7.66 2.52 -6.50
N PRO A 40 -7.47 3.74 -7.05
CA PRO A 40 -6.18 4.44 -6.99
C PRO A 40 -5.83 4.82 -5.56
N PHE A 41 -4.60 5.30 -5.32
CA PHE A 41 -4.22 5.75 -3.98
C PHE A 41 -5.15 6.87 -3.49
N LYS A 42 -5.90 6.58 -2.43
CA LYS A 42 -6.69 7.54 -1.67
C LYS A 42 -5.92 7.91 -0.40
N ILE A 43 -5.94 9.20 -0.08
CA ILE A 43 -5.31 9.73 1.13
C ILE A 43 -6.32 9.69 2.28
N SER A 44 -5.90 9.27 3.46
CA SER A 44 -6.63 9.37 4.73
C SER A 44 -5.74 10.00 5.78
N ARG A 45 -6.34 10.67 6.76
CA ARG A 45 -5.66 11.32 7.91
C ARG A 45 -4.53 12.31 7.58
N GLY A 46 -4.28 12.55 6.29
CA GLY A 46 -3.31 13.50 5.76
C GLY A 46 -2.05 12.83 5.20
N ASP A 47 -1.62 11.73 5.79
CA ASP A 47 -0.33 11.07 5.58
C ASP A 47 -0.42 9.58 5.25
N GLU A 48 -1.56 8.95 5.50
CA GLU A 48 -1.82 7.57 5.10
C GLU A 48 -2.35 7.52 3.66
N ILE A 49 -1.88 6.56 2.87
CA ILE A 49 -2.36 6.32 1.50
C ILE A 49 -2.79 4.87 1.32
N GLN A 50 -3.82 4.61 0.54
CA GLN A 50 -4.28 3.24 0.29
C GLN A 50 -4.80 3.06 -1.13
N ALA A 51 -4.40 1.97 -1.79
CA ALA A 51 -4.85 1.58 -3.13
C ALA A 51 -5.25 0.09 -3.16
N VAL A 52 -6.12 -0.26 -4.11
CA VAL A 52 -6.65 -1.63 -4.27
C VAL A 52 -6.53 -2.06 -5.73
N PHE A 53 -6.05 -3.28 -5.93
CA PHE A 53 -5.81 -3.87 -7.24
C PHE A 53 -6.41 -5.28 -7.30
N LYS A 54 -6.95 -5.65 -8.46
CA LYS A 54 -7.51 -6.97 -8.71
C LYS A 54 -6.41 -7.98 -9.02
N GLY A 55 -6.42 -9.11 -8.33
CA GLY A 55 -5.45 -10.19 -8.50
C GLY A 55 -4.06 -9.83 -7.98
N ASN A 56 -3.04 -10.46 -8.58
CA ASN A 56 -1.65 -10.24 -8.24
C ASN A 56 -1.17 -8.93 -8.89
N LEU A 57 -0.42 -8.14 -8.13
CA LEU A 57 0.21 -6.94 -8.68
C LEU A 57 1.65 -7.22 -9.10
N THR A 58 2.12 -6.50 -10.12
CA THR A 58 3.55 -6.16 -10.27
C THR A 58 3.97 -5.10 -9.24
N PHE A 59 3.67 -5.35 -7.95
CA PHE A 59 3.93 -4.40 -6.86
C PHE A 59 5.38 -3.89 -6.80
N PRO A 60 6.43 -4.65 -7.14
CA PRO A 60 7.79 -4.10 -7.08
C PRO A 60 7.98 -2.90 -8.01
N ASN A 61 7.39 -2.92 -9.21
CA ASN A 61 7.51 -1.80 -10.15
C ASN A 61 6.75 -0.56 -9.65
N LEU A 62 5.51 -0.74 -9.20
CA LEU A 62 4.69 0.34 -8.69
C LEU A 62 5.30 0.95 -7.42
N ILE A 63 5.71 0.13 -6.46
CA ILE A 63 6.35 0.59 -5.22
C ILE A 63 7.64 1.36 -5.53
N ARG A 64 8.47 0.86 -6.45
CA ARG A 64 9.71 1.55 -6.83
C ARG A 64 9.43 2.88 -7.53
N GLN A 65 8.41 2.96 -8.38
CA GLN A 65 7.98 4.20 -9.01
C GLN A 65 7.51 5.23 -7.96
N ILE A 66 6.70 4.81 -6.99
CA ILE A 66 6.22 5.68 -5.92
C ILE A 66 7.38 6.16 -5.05
N ARG A 67 8.29 5.26 -4.66
CA ARG A 67 9.49 5.62 -3.89
C ARG A 67 10.38 6.60 -4.64
N TYR A 68 10.51 6.45 -5.95
CA TYR A 68 11.26 7.40 -6.78
C TYR A 68 10.62 8.79 -6.79
N LYS A 69 9.29 8.86 -6.95
CA LYS A 69 8.53 10.12 -6.92
C LYS A 69 8.51 10.77 -5.53
N LEU A 70 8.49 9.95 -4.48
CA LEU A 70 8.49 10.36 -3.07
C LEU A 70 9.88 10.26 -2.43
N ASN A 71 10.97 10.40 -3.20
CA ASN A 71 12.34 10.16 -2.70
C ASN A 71 12.74 11.03 -1.49
N ASN A 72 12.11 12.19 -1.33
CA ASN A 72 12.33 13.12 -0.21
C ASN A 72 11.38 12.88 0.97
N ILE A 73 10.50 11.87 0.90
CA ILE A 73 9.55 11.50 1.94
C ILE A 73 9.84 10.09 2.38
N ASP A 74 10.01 9.93 3.68
CA ASP A 74 10.19 8.63 4.27
C ASP A 74 8.84 7.94 4.48
N ILE A 75 8.55 6.93 3.67
CA ILE A 75 7.25 6.23 3.64
C ILE A 75 7.42 4.71 3.78
N ARG A 76 6.56 4.13 4.62
CA ARG A 76 6.39 2.69 4.84
C ARG A 76 5.28 2.17 3.95
N PHE A 77 5.38 0.93 3.47
CA PHE A 77 4.34 0.26 2.69
C PHE A 77 4.03 -1.12 3.25
N GLY A 78 2.81 -1.32 3.74
CA GLY A 78 2.27 -2.65 3.98
C GLY A 78 1.48 -3.12 2.77
N ILE A 79 1.81 -4.31 2.28
CA ILE A 79 1.16 -4.93 1.12
C ILE A 79 0.45 -6.19 1.60
N GLY A 80 -0.85 -6.28 1.33
CA GLY A 80 -1.65 -7.44 1.67
C GLY A 80 -2.22 -8.09 0.43
N PHE A 81 -2.11 -9.40 0.34
CA PHE A 81 -2.76 -10.20 -0.69
C PHE A 81 -3.79 -11.13 -0.09
N GLY A 82 -4.97 -11.21 -0.70
CA GLY A 82 -6.05 -12.04 -0.18
C GLY A 82 -7.41 -11.73 -0.80
N GLU A 83 -8.47 -12.15 -0.14
CA GLU A 83 -9.84 -11.85 -0.55
C GLU A 83 -10.32 -10.51 0.01
N ILE A 84 -11.39 -10.00 -0.58
CA ILE A 84 -12.18 -8.86 -0.09
C ILE A 84 -13.60 -9.39 0.09
N ASN A 85 -14.20 -9.11 1.24
CA ASN A 85 -15.47 -9.72 1.65
C ASN A 85 -16.70 -9.06 0.99
N GLU A 86 -16.53 -7.83 0.50
CA GLU A 86 -17.61 -6.98 0.00
C GLU A 86 -17.53 -6.85 -1.53
N GLU A 87 -18.67 -6.65 -2.19
CA GLU A 87 -18.67 -6.14 -3.56
C GLU A 87 -17.97 -4.79 -3.57
N ILE A 88 -17.05 -4.59 -4.53
CA ILE A 88 -16.34 -3.33 -4.69
C ILE A 88 -17.34 -2.30 -5.25
N SER A 89 -18.22 -1.83 -4.39
CA SER A 89 -19.06 -0.67 -4.61
C SER A 89 -18.25 0.56 -4.17
N GLU A 90 -18.04 1.46 -5.11
CA GLU A 90 -17.33 2.73 -4.91
C GLU A 90 -17.94 3.43 -3.67
N ILE A 91 -17.16 3.82 -2.66
CA ILE A 91 -16.55 5.16 -2.61
C ILE A 91 -15.42 5.21 -1.56
N ASN A 92 -15.24 4.21 -0.69
CA ASN A 92 -14.26 4.29 0.40
C ASN A 92 -13.49 2.99 0.65
N SER A 93 -12.24 2.91 0.18
CA SER A 93 -11.35 1.79 0.48
C SER A 93 -11.07 1.61 1.98
N TRP A 94 -11.28 2.64 2.79
CA TRP A 94 -11.01 2.60 4.24
C TRP A 94 -12.10 1.86 5.02
N SER A 95 -13.31 1.74 4.48
CA SER A 95 -14.40 0.96 5.11
C SER A 95 -14.39 -0.51 4.68
N MET A 96 -13.61 -0.87 3.66
CA MET A 96 -13.57 -2.23 3.13
C MET A 96 -12.79 -3.18 4.05
N ASN A 97 -13.21 -4.45 4.05
CA ASN A 97 -12.61 -5.51 4.84
C ASN A 97 -12.39 -6.80 4.06
N GLY A 98 -11.58 -7.68 4.65
CA GLY A 98 -11.20 -8.97 4.08
C GLY A 98 -9.71 -9.26 4.26
N PRO A 99 -9.27 -10.50 4.02
CA PRO A 99 -7.89 -10.93 4.22
C PRO A 99 -6.85 -9.99 3.61
N ALA A 100 -7.09 -9.44 2.41
CA ALA A 100 -6.16 -8.51 1.77
C ALA A 100 -5.94 -7.23 2.62
N PHE A 101 -6.99 -6.67 3.21
CA PHE A 101 -6.88 -5.48 4.07
C PHE A 101 -6.26 -5.81 5.44
N HIS A 102 -6.59 -6.97 6.01
CA HIS A 102 -5.97 -7.41 7.27
C HIS A 102 -4.46 -7.58 7.10
N ASN A 103 -4.04 -8.29 6.04
CA ASN A 103 -2.63 -8.53 5.73
C ASN A 103 -1.85 -7.23 5.49
N ALA A 104 -2.44 -6.25 4.78
CA ALA A 104 -1.81 -4.95 4.53
C ALA A 104 -1.60 -4.16 5.84
N ARG A 105 -2.61 -4.15 6.72
CA ARG A 105 -2.54 -3.48 8.04
C ARG A 105 -1.54 -4.16 8.97
N GLU A 106 -1.50 -5.49 8.99
CA GLU A 106 -0.50 -6.23 9.78
C GLU A 106 0.92 -6.00 9.27
N SER A 107 1.10 -5.90 7.96
CA SER A 107 2.41 -5.57 7.37
C SER A 107 2.89 -4.20 7.83
N LEU A 108 2.03 -3.18 7.87
CA LEU A 108 2.40 -1.85 8.41
C LEU A 108 2.77 -1.90 9.89
N LYS A 109 1.98 -2.61 10.71
CA LYS A 109 2.28 -2.78 12.14
C LYS A 109 3.63 -3.45 12.37
N GLU A 110 3.98 -4.44 11.56
CA GLU A 110 5.26 -5.13 11.68
C GLU A 110 6.43 -4.19 11.32
N ILE A 111 6.27 -3.40 10.25
CA ILE A 111 7.25 -2.36 9.89
C ILE A 111 7.42 -1.34 11.03
N GLU A 112 6.33 -0.93 11.69
CA GLU A 112 6.38 -0.01 12.82
C GLU A 112 7.21 -0.54 14.00
N VAL A 113 7.14 -1.85 14.26
CA VAL A 113 7.81 -2.50 15.39
C VAL A 113 9.28 -2.79 15.09
N ASP A 114 9.58 -3.43 13.95
CA ASP A 114 10.95 -3.85 13.61
C ASP A 114 11.78 -2.66 13.07
N ASN A 115 11.13 -1.74 12.35
CA ASN A 115 11.73 -0.54 11.72
C ASN A 115 12.98 -0.81 10.87
N LYS A 116 13.25 -2.07 10.55
CA LYS A 116 14.38 -2.53 9.73
C LYS A 116 14.10 -2.38 8.25
N PHE A 117 12.86 -2.68 7.86
CA PHE A 117 12.40 -2.65 6.48
C PHE A 117 11.28 -1.64 6.30
N LYS A 118 11.16 -1.05 5.10
CA LYS A 118 10.09 -0.06 4.82
C LYS A 118 9.00 -0.60 3.91
N THR A 119 9.11 -1.85 3.47
CA THR A 119 8.06 -2.55 2.74
C THR A 119 7.98 -3.98 3.26
N ILE A 120 6.77 -4.42 3.58
CA ILE A 120 6.47 -5.81 3.95
C ILE A 120 5.24 -6.24 3.17
N PHE A 121 5.30 -7.44 2.63
CA PHE A 121 4.23 -8.16 1.99
C PHE A 121 3.74 -9.29 2.90
N LYS A 122 2.42 -9.43 3.02
CA LYS A 122 1.77 -10.56 3.70
C LYS A 122 0.63 -11.16 2.88
N SER A 123 0.47 -12.46 3.02
CA SER A 123 -0.61 -13.25 2.48
C SER A 123 -0.86 -14.50 3.34
N ASP A 124 -1.86 -15.30 2.96
CA ASP A 124 -2.12 -16.59 3.61
C ASP A 124 -1.23 -17.73 3.07
N TYR A 125 -0.16 -17.39 2.32
CA TYR A 125 0.71 -18.34 1.63
C TYR A 125 2.13 -18.35 2.21
N LYS A 126 2.79 -19.50 2.16
CA LYS A 126 4.16 -19.68 2.68
C LYS A 126 5.26 -18.97 1.88
N ILE A 127 4.91 -18.28 0.79
CA ILE A 127 5.88 -17.63 -0.12
C ILE A 127 6.27 -16.22 0.33
N ASP A 128 5.62 -15.70 1.37
CA ASP A 128 5.82 -14.33 1.87
C ASP A 128 7.29 -14.02 2.19
N GLU A 129 8.01 -14.95 2.82
CA GLU A 129 9.44 -14.78 3.15
C GLU A 129 10.30 -14.60 1.89
N ALA A 130 10.05 -15.40 0.86
CA ALA A 130 10.75 -15.31 -0.41
C ALA A 130 10.43 -13.99 -1.14
N ILE A 131 9.16 -13.55 -1.10
CA ILE A 131 8.74 -12.27 -1.69
C ILE A 131 9.41 -11.10 -0.97
N ASN A 132 9.38 -11.10 0.36
CA ASN A 132 9.95 -10.02 1.16
C ASN A 132 11.46 -9.88 0.92
N THR A 133 12.18 -10.99 0.69
CA THR A 133 13.60 -10.98 0.31
C THR A 133 13.89 -10.18 -0.97
N LEU A 134 12.94 -10.10 -1.90
CA LEU A 134 13.06 -9.33 -3.16
C LEU A 134 12.67 -7.85 -3.03
N LEU A 135 12.06 -7.47 -1.90
CA LEU A 135 11.56 -6.11 -1.64
C LEU A 135 12.56 -5.23 -0.88
N PHE A 136 13.73 -5.79 -0.54
CA PHE A 136 14.86 -5.13 0.10
C PHE A 136 15.91 -4.76 -0.95
#